data_AF-A0A6L9VYZ0-F1
#
_entry.id   AF-A0A6L9VYZ0-F1
#
_cell.length_a   1.000
_cell.length_b   1.000
_cell.length_c   1.000
_cell.angle_alpha   90.00
_cell.angle_beta   90.00
_cell.angle_gamma   90.00
#
_symmetry.space_group_name_H-M   'P 1'
#
loop_
_entity.id
_entity.type
_entity.pdbx_description
1 polymer ?
#
loop_
_entity_poly.entity_id
_entity_poly.type
_entity_poly.pdbx_seq_one_letter_code
_entity_poly.pdbx_strand_id
1 'polypeptide(L)'
;MESYAPEQETYWVVQPLVDAGLRLEEIRDLVGRLGFEAVVSDSRSLDAAASSLVLDQPADVRAAWVETINRMITAPRPAPDAGPPPFRPAPPA
;
A
#
# COMPACT_ATOMS: atom_id res chain seq x y z
N MET A 1 0.18 -20.85 12.04
CA MET A 1 -0.09 -19.40 12.06
C MET A 1 -0.04 -18.97 10.61
N GLU A 2 -1.19 -18.65 10.06
CA GLU A 2 -1.46 -18.58 8.63
C GLU A 2 -0.66 -17.45 7.98
N SER A 3 0.10 -17.76 6.93
CA SER A 3 0.78 -16.77 6.10
C SER A 3 -0.29 -16.00 5.34
N TYR A 4 -0.61 -14.78 5.77
CA TYR A 4 -1.53 -13.93 5.03
C TYR A 4 -0.90 -13.69 3.65
N ALA A 5 -1.60 -14.12 2.59
CA ALA A 5 -1.20 -13.87 1.22
C ALA A 5 -0.90 -12.37 1.01
N PRO A 6 0.07 -12.00 0.17
CA PRO A 6 0.46 -10.60 -0.07
C PRO A 6 -0.73 -9.68 -0.44
N GLU A 7 -1.77 -10.27 -1.01
CA GLU A 7 -3.04 -9.62 -1.33
C GLU A 7 -3.82 -9.16 -0.09
N GLN A 8 -3.82 -9.93 1.00
CA GLN A 8 -4.50 -9.57 2.25
C GLN A 8 -3.76 -8.49 3.02
N GLU A 9 -2.43 -8.49 2.97
CA GLU A 9 -1.60 -7.42 3.54
C GLU A 9 -1.85 -6.10 2.79
N THR A 10 -1.89 -6.15 1.46
CA THR A 10 -2.24 -5.00 0.61
C THR A 10 -3.63 -4.47 0.95
N TYR A 11 -4.61 -5.37 1.10
CA TYR A 11 -5.98 -4.98 1.45
C TYR A 11 -6.06 -4.32 2.83
N TRP A 12 -5.34 -4.83 3.83
CA TRP A 12 -5.28 -4.25 5.18
C TRP A 12 -4.66 -2.85 5.20
N VAL A 13 -3.64 -2.63 4.37
CA VAL A 13 -2.96 -1.34 4.22
C VAL A 13 -3.90 -0.28 3.63
N VAL A 14 -4.69 -0.62 2.60
CA VAL A 14 -5.57 0.34 1.89
C VAL A 14 -6.96 0.46 2.50
N GLN A 15 -7.32 -0.41 3.46
CA GLN A 15 -8.63 -0.40 4.12
C GLN A 15 -9.07 0.96 4.69
N PRO A 16 -8.19 1.80 5.28
CA PRO A 16 -8.56 3.15 5.73
C PRO A 16 -9.08 4.05 4.60
N LEU A 17 -8.46 3.96 3.42
CA LEU A 17 -8.87 4.75 2.25
C LEU A 17 -10.23 4.29 1.72
N VAL A 18 -10.48 2.98 1.76
CA VAL A 18 -11.77 2.40 1.39
C VAL A 18 -12.86 2.83 2.37
N ASP A 19 -12.57 2.83 3.67
CA ASP A 19 -13.49 3.27 4.73
C ASP A 19 -13.83 4.76 4.63
N ALA A 20 -12.84 5.58 4.26
CA ALA A 20 -13.02 7.00 3.94
C ALA A 20 -13.81 7.26 2.64
N GLY A 21 -14.25 6.20 1.95
CA GLY A 21 -15.13 6.29 0.78
C GLY A 21 -14.42 6.35 -0.57
N LEU A 22 -13.09 6.17 -0.63
CA LEU A 22 -12.42 6.07 -1.92
C LEU A 22 -12.70 4.72 -2.58
N ARG A 23 -13.01 4.79 -3.87
CA ARG A 23 -13.07 3.59 -4.72
C ARG A 23 -11.65 3.12 -5.03
N LEU A 24 -11.48 1.81 -5.20
CA LEU A 24 -10.20 1.19 -5.52
C LEU A 24 -9.53 1.80 -6.78
N GLU A 25 -10.34 2.21 -7.75
CA GLU A 25 -9.87 2.89 -8.97
C GLU A 25 -9.24 4.26 -8.67
N GLU A 26 -9.85 5.05 -7.77
CA GLU A 26 -9.33 6.35 -7.34
C GLU A 26 -8.04 6.19 -6.54
N ILE A 27 -7.99 5.18 -5.66
CA ILE A 27 -6.79 4.83 -4.89
C ILE A 27 -5.66 4.46 -5.85
N ARG A 28 -5.94 3.64 -6.87
CA ARG A 28 -4.96 3.23 -7.88
C ARG A 28 -4.47 4.42 -8.70
N ASP A 29 -5.33 5.35 -9.07
CA ASP A 29 -4.93 6.57 -9.78
C ASP A 29 -4.02 7.46 -8.93
N LEU A 30 -4.39 7.69 -7.67
CA LEU A 30 -3.61 8.50 -6.73
C LEU A 30 -2.23 7.88 -6.45
N VAL A 31 -2.17 6.58 -6.17
CA VAL A 31 -0.91 5.85 -5.97
C VAL A 31 -0.07 5.87 -7.26
N GLY A 32 -0.71 5.68 -8.42
CA GLY A 32 -0.05 5.73 -9.72
C GLY A 32 0.59 7.09 -10.00
N ARG A 33 -0.14 8.19 -9.75
CA ARG A 33 0.36 9.56 -9.88
C ARG A 33 1.50 9.84 -8.90
N LEU A 34 1.36 9.47 -7.63
CA LEU A 34 2.42 9.63 -6.62
C LEU A 34 3.67 8.84 -7.00
N GLY A 35 3.52 7.59 -7.45
CA GLY A 35 4.62 6.75 -7.88
C GLY A 35 5.32 7.29 -9.13
N PHE A 36 4.55 7.83 -10.09
CA PHE A 36 5.09 8.49 -11.27
C PHE A 36 5.88 9.74 -10.90
N GLU A 37 5.31 10.62 -10.06
CA GLU A 37 5.99 11.81 -9.56
C GLU A 37 7.26 11.42 -8.80
N ALA A 38 7.25 10.33 -8.02
CA ALA A 38 8.44 9.89 -7.29
C ALA A 38 9.59 9.45 -8.21
N VAL A 39 9.28 9.02 -9.43
CA VAL A 39 10.27 8.59 -10.43
C VAL A 39 10.73 9.76 -11.29
N VAL A 40 9.83 10.70 -11.61
CA VAL A 40 10.08 11.78 -12.59
C VAL A 40 10.53 13.08 -11.94
N SER A 41 10.11 13.33 -10.70
CA SER A 41 10.35 14.59 -9.98
C SER A 41 11.47 14.47 -8.95
N ASP A 42 12.25 15.55 -8.80
CA ASP A 42 13.23 15.68 -7.73
C ASP A 42 12.54 15.74 -6.35
N SER A 43 13.23 15.40 -5.25
CA SER A 43 12.57 15.15 -3.95
C SER A 43 11.73 16.32 -3.43
N ARG A 44 12.12 17.56 -3.76
CA ARG A 44 11.35 18.77 -3.37
C ARG A 44 10.06 18.94 -4.19
N SER A 45 10.08 18.55 -5.47
CA SER A 45 8.91 18.59 -6.34
C SER A 45 7.94 17.46 -6.01
N LEU A 46 8.44 16.30 -5.61
CA LEU A 46 7.62 15.19 -5.11
C LEU A 46 6.84 15.56 -3.85
N ASP A 47 7.48 16.20 -2.87
CA ASP A 47 6.83 16.63 -1.62
C ASP A 47 5.69 17.64 -1.87
N ALA A 48 5.91 18.58 -2.80
CA ALA A 48 4.90 19.53 -3.24
C ALA A 48 3.74 18.87 -4.00
N ALA A 49 4.03 17.93 -4.92
CA ALA A 49 3.02 17.19 -5.66
C ALA A 49 2.20 16.28 -4.73
N ALA A 50 2.85 15.59 -3.80
CA ALA A 50 2.19 14.76 -2.80
C ALA A 50 1.32 15.59 -1.86
N SER A 51 1.84 16.73 -1.39
CA SER A 51 1.07 17.66 -0.58
C SER A 51 -0.14 18.19 -1.36
N SER A 52 0.00 18.53 -2.64
CA SER A 52 -1.11 18.98 -3.47
C SER A 52 -2.18 17.89 -3.63
N LEU A 53 -1.79 16.64 -3.88
CA LEU A 53 -2.70 15.51 -4.07
C LEU A 53 -3.44 15.12 -2.78
N VAL A 54 -2.78 15.24 -1.62
CA VAL A 54 -3.38 14.89 -0.34
C VAL A 54 -4.18 16.07 0.23
N LEU A 55 -3.71 17.31 0.12
CA LEU A 55 -4.37 18.48 0.72
C LEU A 55 -5.68 18.86 0.01
N ASP A 56 -5.81 18.58 -1.29
CA ASP A 56 -7.03 18.79 -2.07
C ASP A 56 -8.17 17.84 -1.65
N GLN A 57 -7.85 16.75 -0.95
CA GLN A 57 -8.82 15.77 -0.48
C GLN A 57 -9.52 16.18 0.83
N PRO A 58 -10.75 15.69 1.07
CA PRO A 58 -11.48 15.95 2.30
C PRO A 58 -10.73 15.47 3.54
N ALA A 59 -11.03 16.07 4.69
CA ALA A 59 -10.31 15.85 5.95
C ALA A 59 -10.21 14.37 6.34
N ASP A 60 -11.30 13.62 6.19
CA ASP A 60 -11.38 12.19 6.50
C ASP A 60 -10.45 11.35 5.60
N VAL A 61 -10.38 11.68 4.31
CA VAL A 61 -9.49 11.02 3.35
C VAL A 61 -8.02 11.30 3.67
N ARG A 62 -7.69 12.51 4.11
CA ARG A 62 -6.33 12.86 4.55
C ARG A 62 -5.90 12.07 5.78
N ALA A 63 -6.80 11.95 6.77
CA ALA A 63 -6.55 11.15 7.95
C ALA A 63 -6.33 9.67 7.59
N ALA A 64 -7.14 9.14 6.67
CA ALA A 64 -6.99 7.78 6.16
C ALA A 64 -5.67 7.55 5.43
N TRP A 65 -5.19 8.53 4.64
CA TRP A 65 -3.87 8.47 4.00
C TRP A 65 -2.73 8.38 5.02
N VAL A 66 -2.78 9.19 6.07
CA VAL A 66 -1.78 9.14 7.16
C VAL A 66 -1.79 7.76 7.82
N GLU A 67 -2.98 7.21 8.07
CA GLU A 67 -3.10 5.87 8.67
C GLU A 67 -2.57 4.77 7.74
N THR A 68 -2.91 4.79 6.45
CA THR A 68 -2.39 3.85 5.45
C THR A 68 -0.87 3.89 5.37
N ILE A 69 -0.26 5.08 5.33
CA ILE A 69 1.21 5.20 5.29
C ILE A 69 1.83 4.67 6.59
N ASN A 70 1.24 4.98 7.74
CA ASN A 70 1.72 4.46 9.02
C ASN A 70 1.67 2.92 9.06
N ARG A 71 0.60 2.33 8.50
CA ARG A 71 0.46 0.87 8.32
C ARG A 71 1.55 0.31 7.39
N MET A 72 1.88 0.97 6.28
CA MET A 72 2.95 0.53 5.36
C MET A 72 4.34 0.54 5.99
N ILE A 73 4.65 1.55 6.82
CA ILE A 73 5.97 1.70 7.45
C ILE A 73 6.10 0.73 8.64
N THR A 74 5.00 0.45 9.33
CA THR A 74 4.97 -0.43 10.51
C THR A 74 4.75 -1.89 10.16
N ALA A 75 4.22 -2.20 8.97
CA ALA A 75 4.00 -3.57 8.52
C ALA A 75 5.31 -4.36 8.53
N PRO A 76 5.35 -5.55 9.15
CA PRO A 76 6.54 -6.39 9.13
C PRO A 76 6.81 -6.81 7.68
N ARG A 77 7.83 -6.21 7.06
CA ARG A 77 8.33 -6.63 5.74
C ARG A 77 8.52 -8.15 5.74
N PRO A 78 7.90 -8.92 4.82
CA PRO A 78 8.19 -10.34 4.73
C PRO A 78 9.69 -10.51 4.50
N ALA A 79 10.33 -11.26 5.39
CA ALA A 79 11.78 -11.44 5.38
C ALA A 79 12.22 -11.94 3.99
N PRO A 80 13.26 -11.36 3.37
CA PRO A 80 13.72 -11.74 2.03
C PRO A 80 14.33 -13.15 1.94
N ASP A 81 14.33 -13.93 3.03
CA ASP A 81 15.05 -15.20 3.17
C ASP A 81 14.14 -16.45 3.22
N ALA A 82 12.83 -16.31 3.02
CA ALA A 82 11.97 -17.48 2.83
C ALA A 82 12.16 -18.03 1.41
N GLY A 83 13.19 -18.85 1.23
CA GLY A 83 13.45 -19.60 -0.01
C GLY A 83 12.21 -20.38 -0.50
N PRO A 84 12.19 -20.82 -1.77
CA PRO A 84 11.05 -21.50 -2.35
C PRO A 84 10.64 -22.71 -1.49
N PRO A 85 9.33 -22.94 -1.27
CA PRO A 85 8.86 -23.97 -0.36
C PRO A 85 9.37 -25.35 -0.79
N PRO A 86 9.78 -26.24 0.13
CA PRO A 86 10.22 -27.58 -0.23
C PRO A 86 9.06 -28.34 -0.88
N PHE A 87 9.30 -28.87 -2.09
CA PHE A 87 8.38 -29.79 -2.77
C PHE A 87 8.05 -30.96 -1.82
N ARG A 88 6.82 -31.02 -1.33
CA ARG A 88 6.31 -32.17 -0.60
C ARG A 88 5.76 -33.19 -1.60
N PRO A 89 6.30 -34.43 -1.67
CA PRO A 89 5.68 -35.47 -2.47
C PRO A 89 4.32 -35.87 -1.87
N ALA A 90 3.36 -36.16 -2.73
CA ALA A 90 2.01 -36.58 -2.36
C ALA A 90 2.03 -37.89 -1.53
N PRO A 91 1.15 -38.04 -0.53
CA PRO A 91 1.05 -39.28 0.24
C PRO A 91 0.59 -40.43 -0.67
N PRO A 92 1.10 -41.66 -0.47
CA PRO A 92 0.67 -42.81 -1.25
C PRO A 92 -0.82 -43.12 -0.97
N ALA A 93 -1.53 -43.46 -2.04
CA ALA A 93 -2.94 -43.88 -2.03
C ALA A 93 -3.15 -45.24 -1.34
#